data_AF-A0A5C6NS49-F1
#
_entry.id   AF-A0A5C6NS49-F1
#
_cell.length_a   1.000
_cell.length_b   1.000
_cell.length_c   1.000
_cell.angle_alpha   90.00
_cell.angle_beta   90.00
_cell.angle_gamma   90.00
#
_symmetry.space_group_name_H-M   'P 1'
#
loop_
_entity.id
_entity.type
_entity.pdbx_description
1 polymer ?
#
loop_
_entity_poly.entity_id
_entity_poly.type
_entity_poly.pdbx_seq_one_letter_code
_entity_poly.pdbx_strand_id
1 'polypeptide(L)'
;MRTSSSSANERLFYVCMYRSINNCVLLNNMVVMVFTRYGKCYMFNAAEEGKTLRTTMKGGTGNGLEIMLDIQQDEYLPVWGDSEDTAFEAGVRVQIHSQAEPPFVHELGFGVAPGFQTFVATQEQRVAAHRSTGSASCWEEAGLLEASAGDGQMKQPGLRSTDPQH
;
A
#
# COMPACT_ATOMS: atom_id res chain seq x y z
N MET A 1 14.57 26.52 18.07
CA MET A 1 14.48 26.63 16.59
C MET A 1 15.03 25.35 15.97
N ARG A 2 14.18 24.49 15.38
CA ARG A 2 14.67 23.43 14.47
C ARG A 2 14.69 23.98 13.06
N THR A 3 15.80 23.77 12.38
CA THR A 3 16.18 24.36 11.09
C THR A 3 15.25 23.93 9.97
N SER A 4 14.76 24.91 9.23
CA SER A 4 13.98 24.79 7.99
C SER A 4 14.86 24.28 6.84
N SER A 5 15.09 22.97 6.73
CA SER A 5 15.72 22.35 5.54
C SER A 5 15.59 20.82 5.47
N SER A 6 14.59 20.19 6.08
CA SER A 6 14.32 18.76 5.84
C SER A 6 13.29 18.66 4.72
N SER A 7 13.57 17.92 3.65
CA SER A 7 12.57 17.67 2.61
C SER A 7 11.28 17.11 3.25
N ALA A 8 10.09 17.44 2.73
CA ALA A 8 8.83 17.00 3.34
C ALA A 8 8.75 15.46 3.54
N ASN A 9 9.53 14.70 2.77
CA ASN A 9 9.66 13.25 2.86
C ASN A 9 10.41 12.78 4.12
N GLU A 10 11.38 13.55 4.61
CA GLU A 10 12.16 13.26 5.83
C GLU A 10 11.34 13.35 7.11
N ARG A 11 10.16 13.98 7.05
CA ARG A 11 9.29 14.18 8.23
C ARG A 11 8.27 13.08 8.41
N LEU A 12 7.73 12.51 7.34
CA LEU A 12 6.64 11.52 7.47
C LEU A 12 7.14 10.13 7.88
N PHE A 13 8.29 9.69 7.37
CA PHE A 13 8.83 8.35 7.65
C PHE A 13 9.89 8.42 8.74
N TYR A 14 9.50 8.13 9.99
CA TYR A 14 10.43 8.11 11.11
C TYR A 14 11.28 6.83 11.14
N VAL A 15 10.69 5.67 10.85
CA VAL A 15 11.40 4.40 10.62
C VAL A 15 10.89 3.77 9.34
N CYS A 16 11.79 3.18 8.54
CA CYS A 16 11.38 2.21 7.54
C CYS A 16 12.40 1.09 7.36
N MET A 17 11.92 -0.13 7.55
CA MET A 17 12.69 -1.35 7.46
C MET A 17 12.01 -2.33 6.50
N TYR A 18 12.82 -3.00 5.69
CA TYR A 18 12.36 -4.14 4.90
C TYR A 18 13.27 -5.32 5.16
N ARG A 19 12.69 -6.46 5.54
CA ARG A 19 13.43 -7.66 5.92
C ARG A 19 14.47 -7.38 7.01
N SER A 20 14.08 -6.59 8.01
CA SER A 20 14.92 -6.10 9.12
C SER A 20 16.13 -5.23 8.71
N ILE A 21 16.16 -4.72 7.48
CA ILE A 21 17.21 -3.80 7.01
C ILE A 21 16.64 -2.37 7.01
N ASN A 22 17.22 -1.48 7.83
CA ASN A 22 16.84 -0.07 7.90
C ASN A 22 17.35 0.67 6.66
N ASN A 23 16.47 0.96 5.70
CA ASN A 23 16.91 1.55 4.43
C ASN A 23 15.85 2.15 3.50
N CYS A 24 14.58 2.32 3.89
CA CYS A 24 13.62 2.85 2.89
C CYS A 24 13.63 4.37 2.77
N VAL A 25 14.06 5.10 3.81
CA VAL A 25 13.70 6.51 3.94
C VAL A 25 14.59 7.46 3.13
N LEU A 26 15.88 7.15 2.89
CA LEU A 26 16.78 8.23 2.41
C LEU A 26 17.52 8.03 1.09
N LEU A 27 17.88 6.84 0.60
CA LEU A 27 18.70 6.80 -0.65
C LEU A 27 18.52 5.59 -1.57
N ASN A 28 17.54 4.71 -1.36
CA ASN A 28 17.49 3.43 -2.08
C ASN A 28 16.21 3.19 -2.89
N ASN A 29 15.74 4.18 -3.66
CA ASN A 29 14.64 4.06 -4.64
C ASN A 29 13.57 3.05 -4.18
N MET A 30 13.10 3.08 -2.94
CA MET A 30 12.27 1.98 -2.42
C MET A 30 10.81 2.38 -2.42
N VAL A 31 10.62 3.64 -2.09
CA VAL A 31 9.36 4.34 -2.03
C VAL A 31 9.39 5.41 -3.12
N VAL A 32 8.36 5.48 -3.92
CA VAL A 32 8.15 6.55 -4.91
C VAL A 32 6.98 7.42 -4.48
N MET A 33 7.07 8.73 -4.71
CA MET A 33 5.97 9.65 -4.43
C MET A 33 5.04 9.70 -5.65
N VAL A 34 3.74 9.56 -5.42
CA VAL A 34 2.69 9.74 -6.43
C VAL A 34 1.63 10.69 -5.91
N PHE A 35 0.83 11.26 -6.82
CA PHE A 35 -0.29 12.12 -6.46
C PHE A 35 -1.60 11.39 -6.73
N THR A 36 -2.48 11.36 -5.73
CA THR A 36 -3.85 10.86 -5.82
C THR A 36 -4.82 11.97 -5.42
N ARG A 37 -6.14 11.69 -5.42
CA ARG A 37 -7.13 12.66 -4.94
C ARG A 37 -7.01 13.00 -3.46
N TYR A 38 -6.33 12.19 -2.65
CA TYR A 38 -5.97 12.54 -1.25
C TYR A 38 -4.66 13.31 -1.13
N GLY A 39 -4.06 13.73 -2.24
CA GLY A 39 -2.80 14.45 -2.27
C GLY A 39 -1.59 13.52 -2.43
N LYS A 40 -0.53 13.76 -1.65
CA LYS A 40 0.74 13.03 -1.76
C LYS A 40 0.62 11.65 -1.15
N CYS A 41 0.84 10.62 -1.96
CA CYS A 41 0.94 9.23 -1.53
C CYS A 41 2.35 8.69 -1.77
N TYR A 42 2.72 7.68 -1.00
CA TYR A 42 4.03 7.05 -1.04
C TYR A 42 3.88 5.56 -1.31
N MET A 43 4.46 5.08 -2.40
CA MET A 43 4.32 3.71 -2.87
C MET A 43 5.60 2.92 -2.68
N PHE A 44 5.55 1.91 -1.82
CA PHE A 44 6.61 0.93 -1.67
C PHE A 44 6.60 -0.08 -2.82
N ASN A 45 7.79 -0.41 -3.35
CA ASN A 45 7.96 -1.46 -4.36
C ASN A 45 7.11 -1.26 -5.63
N ALA A 46 6.98 0.00 -6.08
CA ALA A 46 6.33 0.33 -7.35
C ALA A 46 7.06 -0.30 -8.55
N ALA A 47 6.31 -0.60 -9.61
CA ALA A 47 6.89 -0.97 -10.91
C ALA A 47 7.72 0.20 -11.45
N GLU A 48 9.01 -0.05 -11.67
CA GLU A 48 9.94 0.92 -12.24
C GLU A 48 10.88 0.18 -13.18
N GLU A 49 11.13 0.74 -14.35
CA GLU A 49 11.95 0.10 -15.38
C GLU A 49 13.39 -0.11 -14.89
N GLY A 50 13.95 -1.30 -15.17
CA GLY A 50 15.32 -1.63 -14.78
C GLY A 50 15.52 -1.97 -13.30
N LYS A 51 14.45 -2.05 -12.50
CA LYS A 51 14.53 -2.30 -11.06
C LYS A 51 13.90 -3.63 -10.69
N THR A 52 14.62 -4.39 -9.87
CA THR A 52 14.14 -5.69 -9.39
C THR A 52 13.03 -5.51 -8.36
N LEU A 53 11.94 -6.26 -8.55
CA LEU A 53 10.85 -6.31 -7.58
C LEU A 53 11.34 -6.94 -6.29
N ARG A 54 10.94 -6.33 -5.18
CA ARG A 54 11.26 -6.81 -3.85
C ARG A 54 10.23 -7.85 -3.45
N THR A 55 10.71 -9.05 -3.17
CA THR A 55 9.89 -10.19 -2.78
C THR A 55 10.41 -10.81 -1.50
N THR A 56 9.51 -11.48 -0.77
CA THR A 56 9.82 -12.26 0.42
C THR A 56 8.94 -13.50 0.44
N MET A 57 9.54 -14.67 0.66
CA MET A 57 8.83 -15.94 0.81
C MET A 57 8.74 -16.37 2.28
N LYS A 58 9.30 -15.55 3.19
CA LYS A 58 9.31 -15.82 4.62
C LYS A 58 8.22 -14.98 5.30
N GLY A 59 7.34 -15.64 6.03
CA GLY A 59 6.38 -14.96 6.92
C GLY A 59 7.06 -14.35 8.15
N GLY A 60 6.31 -13.54 8.88
CA GLY A 60 6.74 -12.90 10.13
C GLY A 60 7.15 -11.44 9.95
N THR A 61 6.98 -10.65 11.01
CA THR A 61 7.15 -9.19 11.03
C THR A 61 8.54 -8.74 10.59
N GLY A 62 9.61 -9.47 10.95
CA GLY A 62 10.99 -9.17 10.53
C GLY A 62 11.31 -9.48 9.06
N ASN A 63 10.43 -10.15 8.32
CA ASN A 63 10.63 -10.46 6.90
C ASN A 63 9.81 -9.58 5.95
N GLY A 64 8.97 -8.69 6.49
CA GLY A 64 8.08 -7.81 5.75
C GLY A 64 8.57 -6.37 5.68
N LEU A 65 7.62 -5.46 5.38
CA LEU A 65 7.77 -4.03 5.49
C LEU A 65 7.33 -3.58 6.90
N GLU A 66 8.19 -2.83 7.56
CA GLU A 66 7.92 -2.21 8.85
C GLU A 66 8.16 -0.71 8.73
N ILE A 67 7.15 0.09 9.07
CA ILE A 67 7.21 1.55 8.99
C ILE A 67 6.70 2.15 10.29
N MET A 68 7.38 3.20 10.75
CA MET A 68 6.87 4.10 11.77
C MET A 68 6.71 5.46 11.13
N LEU A 69 5.48 5.95 11.12
CA LEU A 69 5.12 7.22 10.50
C LEU A 69 4.96 8.28 11.58
N ASP A 70 5.47 9.48 11.31
CA ASP A 70 5.26 10.65 12.17
C ASP A 70 4.11 11.48 11.59
N ILE A 71 2.93 11.31 12.18
CA ILE A 71 1.70 11.97 11.76
C ILE A 71 1.55 13.26 12.58
N GLN A 72 1.87 14.39 11.96
CA GLN A 72 1.74 15.72 12.55
C GLN A 72 0.27 16.19 12.48
N GLN A 73 -0.55 15.74 13.43
CA GLN A 73 -1.98 16.05 13.50
C GLN A 73 -2.25 17.56 13.74
N ASP A 74 -1.29 18.28 14.30
CA ASP A 74 -1.35 19.73 14.55
C ASP A 74 -1.22 20.57 13.28
N GLU A 75 -0.66 20.03 12.21
CA GLU A 75 -0.57 20.66 10.88
C GLU A 75 -1.80 20.38 10.00
N TYR A 76 -2.82 19.69 10.52
CA TYR A 76 -4.04 19.42 9.75
C TYR A 76 -4.79 20.73 9.48
N LEU A 77 -5.08 20.97 8.21
CA LEU A 77 -5.86 22.13 7.81
C LEU A 77 -7.27 22.03 8.42
N PRO A 78 -7.77 23.09 9.08
CA PRO A 78 -9.15 23.10 9.54
C PRO A 78 -10.08 22.99 8.32
N VAL A 79 -10.95 21.98 8.32
CA VAL A 79 -11.85 21.68 7.20
C VAL A 79 -12.94 22.74 7.11
N TRP A 80 -12.96 23.52 6.02
CA TRP A 80 -14.01 24.49 5.73
C TRP A 80 -14.67 24.08 4.39
N GLY A 81 -15.59 23.12 4.42
CA GLY A 81 -16.37 22.74 3.22
C GLY A 81 -17.22 21.48 3.39
N ASP A 82 -18.38 21.46 2.73
CA ASP A 82 -19.38 20.37 2.73
C ASP A 82 -18.99 19.17 1.84
N SER A 83 -17.69 18.94 1.58
CA SER A 83 -17.26 17.79 0.79
C SER A 83 -17.19 16.53 1.65
N GLU A 84 -17.94 15.49 1.27
CA GLU A 84 -18.04 14.18 1.95
C GLU A 84 -16.69 13.49 2.20
N ASP A 85 -15.63 13.92 1.51
CA ASP A 85 -14.27 13.39 1.63
C ASP A 85 -13.41 14.08 2.71
N THR A 86 -13.91 15.08 3.45
CA THR A 86 -13.07 15.91 4.32
C THR A 86 -12.98 15.47 5.79
N ALA A 87 -11.92 14.70 6.07
CA ALA A 87 -10.89 14.99 7.10
C ALA A 87 -11.27 15.07 8.60
N PHE A 88 -12.19 14.24 9.09
CA PHE A 88 -12.28 13.95 10.53
C PHE A 88 -11.45 12.72 10.98
N GLU A 89 -11.01 11.90 10.02
CA GLU A 89 -10.23 10.70 10.30
C GLU A 89 -8.74 11.06 10.47
N ALA A 90 -8.25 11.00 11.71
CA ALA A 90 -6.81 11.06 11.97
C ALA A 90 -6.16 9.71 11.64
N GLY A 91 -5.11 9.72 10.84
CA GLY A 91 -4.38 8.50 10.48
C GLY A 91 -3.85 8.49 9.05
N VAL A 92 -3.60 7.29 8.55
CA VAL A 92 -3.17 7.06 7.16
C VAL A 92 -4.08 6.05 6.49
N ARG A 93 -4.33 6.24 5.19
CA ARG A 93 -4.98 5.24 4.35
C ARG A 93 -3.94 4.39 3.66
N VAL A 94 -4.07 3.08 3.75
CA VAL A 94 -3.14 2.10 3.20
C VAL A 94 -3.88 1.24 2.19
N GLN A 95 -3.31 1.09 1.00
CA GLN A 95 -3.79 0.17 -0.02
C GLN A 95 -2.67 -0.82 -0.34
N ILE A 96 -3.01 -2.11 -0.36
CA ILE A 96 -2.11 -3.16 -0.84
C ILE A 96 -2.63 -3.58 -2.21
N HIS A 97 -1.79 -3.48 -3.23
CA HIS A 97 -2.17 -3.78 -4.60
C HIS A 97 -0.98 -4.36 -5.38
N SER A 98 -1.25 -4.95 -6.54
CA SER A 98 -0.19 -5.44 -7.42
C SER A 98 0.54 -4.28 -8.11
N GLN A 99 1.77 -4.50 -8.59
CA GLN A 99 2.54 -3.43 -9.24
C GLN A 99 1.94 -2.95 -10.57
N ALA A 100 1.05 -3.73 -11.19
CA ALA A 100 0.37 -3.38 -12.43
C ALA A 100 -0.90 -2.53 -12.18
N GLU A 101 -1.45 -2.58 -10.97
CA GLU A 101 -2.63 -1.82 -10.60
C GLU A 101 -2.26 -0.38 -10.20
N PRO A 102 -2.94 0.64 -10.73
CA PRO A 102 -2.78 2.00 -10.26
C PRO A 102 -3.39 2.17 -8.85
N PRO A 103 -2.92 3.16 -8.07
CA PRO A 103 -3.41 3.38 -6.71
C PRO A 103 -4.82 4.00 -6.71
N PHE A 104 -5.78 3.29 -6.10
CA PHE A 104 -7.17 3.69 -5.90
C PHE A 104 -7.50 3.71 -4.39
N VAL A 105 -6.67 4.40 -3.61
CA VAL A 105 -6.70 4.41 -2.13
C VAL A 105 -8.02 4.95 -1.53
N HIS A 106 -8.81 5.73 -2.29
CA HIS A 106 -10.11 6.23 -1.85
C HIS A 106 -11.22 5.19 -1.83
N GLU A 107 -11.17 4.25 -2.76
CA GLU A 107 -12.16 3.17 -2.85
C GLU A 107 -11.67 1.90 -2.15
N LEU A 108 -10.38 1.59 -2.31
CA LEU A 108 -9.83 0.30 -1.90
C LEU A 108 -8.97 0.38 -0.65
N GLY A 109 -8.52 1.55 -0.22
CA GLY A 109 -7.66 1.71 0.95
C GLY A 109 -8.37 1.49 2.29
N PHE A 110 -7.66 0.98 3.29
CA PHE A 110 -8.14 0.91 4.69
C PHE A 110 -7.45 1.97 5.55
N GLY A 111 -8.16 2.46 6.56
CA GLY A 111 -7.62 3.40 7.54
C GLY A 111 -6.75 2.72 8.60
N VAL A 112 -5.67 3.36 8.98
CA VAL A 112 -4.81 3.00 10.12
C VAL A 112 -4.72 4.19 11.05
N ALA A 113 -5.20 4.00 12.28
CA ALA A 113 -5.18 5.03 13.31
C ALA A 113 -3.76 5.26 13.87
N PRO A 114 -3.40 6.50 14.23
CA PRO A 114 -2.17 6.80 14.95
C PRO A 114 -2.21 6.27 16.39
N GLY A 115 -1.04 6.13 17.02
CA GLY A 115 -0.92 5.78 18.45
C GLY A 115 -0.96 4.29 18.77
N PHE A 116 -1.24 3.43 17.79
CA PHE A 116 -1.23 1.97 17.93
C PHE A 116 -0.36 1.31 16.86
N GLN A 117 0.16 0.11 17.16
CA GLN A 117 0.85 -0.71 16.17
C GLN A 117 -0.15 -1.59 15.43
N THR A 118 -0.25 -1.40 14.11
CA THR A 118 -1.12 -2.19 13.25
C THR A 118 -0.33 -3.25 12.50
N PHE A 119 -0.68 -4.51 12.69
CA PHE A 119 -0.13 -5.63 11.93
C PHE A 119 -1.04 -5.95 10.75
N VAL A 120 -0.45 -5.98 9.55
CA VAL A 120 -1.16 -6.35 8.32
C VAL A 120 -0.48 -7.57 7.73
N ALA A 121 -1.21 -8.69 7.68
CA ALA A 121 -0.75 -9.91 7.03
C ALA A 121 -1.29 -9.96 5.61
N THR A 122 -0.45 -10.32 4.65
CA THR A 122 -0.85 -10.49 3.25
C THR A 122 -0.78 -11.96 2.84
N GLN A 123 -1.76 -12.39 2.06
CA GLN A 123 -1.80 -13.72 1.45
C GLN A 123 -2.17 -13.58 -0.03
N GLU A 124 -1.29 -14.05 -0.92
CA GLU A 124 -1.62 -14.21 -2.33
C GLU A 124 -2.45 -15.50 -2.50
N GLN A 125 -3.68 -15.36 -2.97
CA GLN A 125 -4.55 -16.46 -3.38
C GLN A 125 -4.58 -16.53 -4.89
N ARG A 126 -4.24 -17.69 -5.47
CA ARG A 126 -4.42 -17.93 -6.90
C ARG A 126 -5.71 -18.70 -7.11
N VAL A 127 -6.67 -18.05 -7.75
CA VAL A 127 -7.93 -18.66 -8.14
C VAL A 127 -7.80 -19.07 -9.59
N ALA A 128 -7.79 -20.37 -9.84
CA ALA A 128 -7.95 -20.92 -11.18
C ALA A 128 -9.45 -21.00 -11.47
N ALA A 129 -9.97 -20.05 -12.24
CA ALA A 129 -11.35 -20.10 -12.71
C ALA A 129 -11.42 -20.95 -13.98
N HIS A 130 -12.23 -22.00 -13.94
CA HIS A 130 -12.49 -22.83 -15.11
C HIS A 130 -13.70 -22.27 -15.87
N ARG A 131 -13.49 -21.66 -17.04
CA ARG A 131 -14.57 -21.18 -17.90
C ARG A 131 -14.86 -22.21 -18.99
N SER A 132 -15.98 -22.93 -18.86
CA SER A 132 -16.45 -23.86 -19.89
C SER A 132 -17.28 -23.11 -20.94
N THR A 133 -16.63 -22.48 -21.91
CA THR A 133 -17.24 -22.15 -23.20
C THR A 133 -16.98 -23.32 -24.15
N GLY A 134 -18.01 -23.76 -24.89
CA GLY A 134 -18.02 -25.03 -25.64
C GLY A 134 -16.69 -25.47 -26.25
N SER A 135 -16.35 -26.76 -26.07
CA SER A 135 -15.18 -27.49 -26.59
C SER A 135 -13.77 -26.98 -26.27
N ALA A 136 -13.60 -25.80 -25.65
CA ALA A 136 -12.30 -25.30 -25.21
C ALA A 136 -12.36 -24.87 -23.72
N SER A 137 -11.60 -25.56 -22.87
CA SER A 137 -11.38 -25.13 -21.49
C SER A 137 -10.37 -23.98 -21.48
N CYS A 138 -10.84 -22.75 -21.24
CA CYS A 138 -9.95 -21.64 -20.90
C CYS A 138 -9.75 -21.61 -19.38
N TRP A 139 -8.51 -21.77 -18.96
CA TRP A 139 -8.10 -21.52 -17.58
C TRP A 139 -7.76 -20.03 -17.46
N GLU A 140 -8.39 -19.33 -16.52
CA GLU A 140 -8.01 -17.96 -16.17
C GLU A 140 -7.43 -17.97 -14.75
N GLU A 141 -6.16 -17.59 -14.62
CA GLU A 141 -5.50 -17.46 -13.32
C GLU A 141 -5.66 -16.03 -12.79
N ALA A 142 -6.60 -15.83 -11.88
CA ALA A 142 -6.71 -14.59 -11.12
C ALA A 142 -5.91 -14.70 -9.82
N GLY A 143 -4.98 -13.77 -9.59
CA GLY A 143 -4.34 -13.60 -8.28
C GLY A 143 -5.13 -12.60 -7.46
N LEU A 144 -5.70 -13.02 -6.33
CA LEU A 144 -6.21 -12.13 -5.29
C LEU A 144 -5.14 -11.89 -4.24
N LEU A 145 -4.87 -10.62 -3.93
CA LEU A 145 -4.06 -10.22 -2.78
C LEU A 145 -5.02 -9.94 -1.61
N GLU A 146 -5.05 -10.82 -0.63
CA GLU A 146 -5.84 -10.64 0.58
C GLU A 146 -4.94 -10.01 1.66
N ALA A 147 -5.42 -8.95 2.32
CA ALA A 147 -4.67 -8.28 3.39
C ALA A 147 -5.53 -8.15 4.65
N SER A 148 -5.16 -8.82 5.74
CA SER A 148 -5.85 -8.72 7.03
C SER A 148 -5.07 -7.85 8.02
N ALA A 149 -5.68 -6.75 8.47
CA ALA A 149 -5.23 -6.03 9.66
C ALA A 149 -5.84 -6.69 10.92
N GLY A 150 -5.21 -6.57 12.09
CA GLY A 150 -5.72 -7.18 13.35
C GLY A 150 -7.18 -6.86 13.72
N ASP A 151 -7.74 -7.69 14.62
CA ASP A 151 -9.13 -7.79 15.17
C ASP A 151 -10.33 -7.65 14.21
N GLY A 152 -10.10 -7.41 12.92
CA GLY A 152 -11.13 -7.46 11.88
C GLY A 152 -10.51 -7.90 10.57
N GLN A 153 -10.95 -9.05 10.05
CA GLN A 153 -10.66 -9.44 8.66
C GLN A 153 -11.26 -8.41 7.71
N MET A 154 -10.43 -7.50 7.21
CA MET A 154 -10.76 -6.72 6.03
C MET A 154 -10.27 -7.50 4.81
N LYS A 155 -11.12 -7.67 3.80
CA LYS A 155 -10.76 -8.27 2.52
C LYS A 155 -10.70 -7.14 1.50
N GLN A 156 -9.53 -6.83 0.98
CA GLN A 156 -9.42 -6.01 -0.23
C GLN A 156 -9.54 -6.94 -1.45
N PRO A 157 -10.53 -6.76 -2.34
CA PRO A 157 -10.58 -7.52 -3.59
C PRO A 157 -9.55 -6.94 -4.57
N GLY A 158 -8.42 -7.62 -4.74
CA GLY A 158 -7.50 -7.37 -5.86
C GLY A 158 -8.02 -8.07 -7.13
N LEU A 159 -8.44 -7.32 -8.14
CA LEU A 159 -8.86 -7.86 -9.44
C LEU A 159 -7.68 -7.84 -10.41
N ARG A 160 -7.14 -9.01 -10.74
CA ARG A 160 -6.19 -9.19 -11.84
C ARG A 160 -6.93 -9.68 -13.08
N SER A 161 -7.11 -8.84 -14.10
CA SER A 161 -7.40 -9.32 -15.45
C SER A 161 -6.07 -9.62 -16.14
N THR A 162 -5.73 -10.89 -16.32
CA THR A 162 -4.75 -11.25 -17.34
C THR A 162 -5.50 -11.37 -18.65
N ASP A 163 -5.37 -10.36 -19.51
CA ASP A 163 -5.76 -10.53 -20.91
C ASP A 163 -5.08 -11.79 -21.45
N PRO A 164 -5.83 -12.74 -22.06
CA PRO A 164 -5.21 -13.79 -22.82
C PRO A 164 -4.59 -13.11 -24.05
N GLN A 165 -3.26 -12.95 -24.02
CA GLN A 165 -2.51 -12.44 -25.16
C GLN A 165 -2.91 -13.22 -26.42
N HIS A 166 -3.32 -12.46 -27.44
CA HIS A 166 -3.22 -12.88 -28.83
C HIS A 166 -1.87 -12.43 -29.39
#